data_AF-A0A9W5N0V8-F1
#
_entry.id   AF-A0A9W5N0V8-F1
#
_cell.length_a   1.000
_cell.length_b   1.000
_cell.length_c   1.000
_cell.angle_alpha   90.00
_cell.angle_beta   90.00
_cell.angle_gamma   90.00
#
_symmetry.space_group_name_H-M   'P 1'
#
loop_
_entity.id
_entity.type
_entity.pdbx_description
1 polymer ?
#
loop_
_entity_poly.entity_id
_entity_poly.type
_entity_poly.pdbx_seq_one_letter_code
_entity_poly.pdbx_strand_id
1 'polypeptide(L)'
;MPDSAAREKSCKNLKRKNPPQNTQRKSETKVKQMENLPTQQRLLLIYGKTHITLEQAVADWMPHINIERAKRRAKTQTLPWPVISSEDSQKSGLFVSLAAIAEWLDLREQEAQENWKKMNQ
;
A
#
# COMPACT_ATOMS: atom_id res chain seq x y z
N MET A 1 -24.44 -44.80 -53.02
CA MET A 1 -23.61 -45.94 -52.58
C MET A 1 -22.60 -46.24 -53.68
N PRO A 2 -21.35 -46.62 -53.42
CA PRO A 2 -20.35 -46.19 -52.41
C PRO A 2 -19.19 -45.45 -53.16
N ASP A 3 -18.08 -44.96 -52.58
CA ASP A 3 -16.93 -45.76 -52.15
C ASP A 3 -15.99 -44.99 -51.20
N SER A 4 -15.36 -45.77 -50.33
CA SER A 4 -14.43 -45.36 -49.26
C SER A 4 -13.04 -45.08 -49.80
N ALA A 5 -12.39 -44.02 -49.32
CA ALA A 5 -10.95 -44.06 -49.06
C ALA A 5 -10.54 -42.95 -48.09
N ALA A 6 -10.08 -43.39 -46.93
CA ALA A 6 -9.48 -42.58 -45.90
C ALA A 6 -8.13 -42.00 -46.34
N ARG A 7 -7.71 -40.95 -45.60
CA ARG A 7 -6.45 -40.93 -44.83
C ARG A 7 -5.44 -39.84 -45.20
N GLU A 8 -5.11 -39.09 -44.14
CA GLU A 8 -3.83 -38.46 -43.81
C GLU A 8 -3.47 -37.05 -44.31
N LYS A 9 -3.32 -36.19 -43.28
CA LYS A 9 -2.29 -35.16 -43.06
C LYS A 9 -2.52 -33.77 -43.66
N SER A 10 -2.81 -32.81 -42.79
CA SER A 10 -1.83 -31.76 -42.44
C SER A 10 -2.43 -30.73 -41.47
N CYS A 11 -2.44 -31.03 -40.17
CA CYS A 11 -2.49 -29.99 -39.16
C CYS A 11 -1.05 -29.49 -38.95
N LYS A 12 -0.67 -28.37 -39.60
CA LYS A 12 0.60 -27.70 -39.33
C LYS A 12 0.40 -26.23 -38.99
N ASN A 13 0.78 -25.93 -37.76
CA ASN A 13 1.40 -24.69 -37.28
C ASN A 13 0.52 -23.48 -36.98
N LEU A 14 -0.20 -23.60 -35.85
CA LEU A 14 -0.50 -22.49 -34.97
C LEU A 14 0.80 -21.97 -34.32
N LYS A 15 1.42 -20.96 -34.93
CA LYS A 15 2.60 -20.28 -34.36
C LYS A 15 2.15 -19.33 -33.24
N ARG A 16 1.87 -19.88 -32.06
CA ARG A 16 1.77 -19.09 -30.82
C ARG A 16 3.14 -18.51 -30.51
N LYS A 17 3.36 -17.23 -30.84
CA LYS A 17 4.50 -16.47 -30.32
C LYS A 17 4.29 -16.32 -28.81
N ASN A 18 5.05 -17.08 -28.02
CA ASN A 18 5.19 -16.81 -26.60
C ASN A 18 5.85 -15.43 -26.43
N PRO A 19 5.29 -14.51 -25.63
CA PRO A 19 5.99 -13.29 -25.26
C PRO A 19 7.18 -13.63 -24.33
N PRO A 20 8.27 -12.85 -24.37
CA PRO A 20 9.49 -13.17 -23.64
C PRO A 20 9.29 -13.07 -22.13
N GLN A 21 9.65 -14.15 -21.42
CA GLN A 21 9.66 -14.24 -19.95
C GLN A 21 10.82 -13.42 -19.34
N ASN A 22 10.81 -12.09 -19.49
CA ASN A 22 11.86 -11.26 -18.87
C ASN A 22 11.32 -9.97 -18.23
N THR A 23 10.20 -10.08 -17.50
CA THR A 23 9.63 -8.95 -16.75
C THR A 23 9.62 -9.18 -15.23
N GLN A 24 9.93 -10.40 -14.75
CA GLN A 24 9.77 -10.73 -13.33
C GLN A 24 11.01 -10.46 -12.44
N ARG A 25 12.21 -10.26 -13.00
CA ARG A 25 13.42 -10.07 -12.18
C ARG A 25 13.67 -8.65 -11.64
N LYS A 26 12.93 -7.63 -12.10
CA LYS A 26 13.12 -6.24 -11.63
C LYS A 26 12.32 -5.88 -10.38
N SER A 27 11.27 -6.62 -10.04
CA SER A 27 10.42 -6.33 -8.88
C SER A 27 11.01 -6.85 -7.56
N GLU A 28 11.71 -7.99 -7.57
CA GLU A 28 12.21 -8.62 -6.33
C GLU A 28 13.37 -7.87 -5.68
N THR A 29 14.27 -7.26 -6.47
CA THR A 29 15.40 -6.49 -5.91
C THR A 29 14.96 -5.17 -5.27
N LYS A 30 13.81 -4.62 -5.69
CA LYS A 30 13.29 -3.36 -5.15
C LYS A 30 12.75 -3.52 -3.71
N VAL A 31 12.19 -4.68 -3.38
CA VAL A 31 11.59 -4.95 -2.06
C VAL A 31 12.67 -5.07 -0.97
N LYS A 32 13.81 -5.71 -1.29
CA LYS A 32 14.88 -5.98 -0.32
C LYS A 32 15.68 -4.74 0.08
N GLN A 33 15.65 -3.68 -0.73
CA GLN A 33 16.30 -2.40 -0.42
C GLN A 33 15.39 -1.46 0.40
N MET A 34 14.09 -1.76 0.53
CA MET A 34 13.12 -0.94 1.27
C MET A 34 12.99 -1.33 2.76
N GLU A 35 13.49 -2.51 3.15
CA GLU A 35 13.44 -2.97 4.56
C GLU A 35 14.41 -2.20 5.48
N ASN A 36 15.56 -1.77 4.97
CA ASN A 36 16.55 -1.02 5.76
C ASN A 36 16.33 0.50 5.76
N LEU A 37 15.28 1.00 5.12
CA LEU A 37 14.96 2.43 5.14
C LEU A 37 14.01 2.73 6.30
N PRO A 38 14.22 3.85 7.03
CA PRO A 38 13.28 4.29 8.04
C PRO A 38 11.90 4.49 7.42
N THR A 39 10.85 4.14 8.17
CA THR A 39 9.45 4.14 7.71
C THR A 39 9.05 5.48 7.10
N GLN A 40 9.54 6.59 7.66
CA GLN A 40 9.33 7.92 7.11
C GLN A 40 9.87 8.07 5.68
N GLN A 41 11.10 7.62 5.40
CA GLN A 41 11.68 7.71 4.05
C GLN A 41 10.92 6.82 3.07
N ARG A 42 10.50 5.63 3.51
CA ARG A 42 9.67 4.73 2.69
C ARG A 42 8.34 5.38 2.33
N LEU A 43 7.63 5.97 3.30
CA LEU A 43 6.38 6.69 3.05
C LEU A 43 6.60 7.91 2.13
N LEU A 44 7.67 8.67 2.34
CA LEU A 44 7.98 9.83 1.49
C LEU A 44 8.22 9.42 0.03
N LEU A 45 8.89 8.29 -0.21
CA LEU A 45 9.12 7.76 -1.57
C LEU A 45 7.83 7.22 -2.22
N ILE A 46 6.89 6.66 -1.43
CA ILE A 46 5.61 6.14 -1.94
C ILE A 46 4.67 7.28 -2.31
N TYR A 47 4.49 8.25 -1.42
CA TYR A 47 3.52 9.34 -1.60
C TYR A 47 4.10 10.54 -2.37
N GLY A 48 5.42 10.72 -2.37
CA GLY A 48 6.10 11.83 -3.05
C GLY A 48 5.77 13.22 -2.49
N LYS A 49 5.16 13.29 -1.30
CA LYS A 49 4.68 14.52 -0.63
C LYS A 49 5.00 14.45 0.85
N THR A 50 5.09 15.61 1.50
CA THR A 50 5.35 15.69 2.95
C THR A 50 4.08 15.51 3.79
N HIS A 51 2.93 15.90 3.24
CA HIS A 51 1.64 15.86 3.91
C HIS A 51 0.59 15.16 3.03
N ILE A 52 -0.31 14.44 3.68
CA ILE A 52 -1.47 13.79 3.04
C ILE A 52 -2.77 14.30 3.66
N THR A 53 -3.89 14.16 2.95
CA THR A 53 -5.20 14.52 3.50
C THR A 53 -5.62 13.51 4.56
N LEU A 54 -6.43 13.95 5.52
CA LEU A 54 -6.98 13.06 6.55
C LEU A 54 -7.78 11.90 5.94
N GLU A 55 -8.48 12.14 4.83
CA GLU A 55 -9.26 11.12 4.13
C GLU A 55 -8.37 9.98 3.61
N GLN A 56 -7.23 10.32 3.01
CA GLN A 56 -6.23 9.35 2.60
C GLN A 56 -5.61 8.63 3.81
N ALA A 57 -5.26 9.39 4.86
CA ALA A 57 -4.73 8.86 6.12
C ALA A 57 -5.67 7.88 6.84
N VAL A 58 -6.97 8.05 6.68
CA VAL A 58 -7.97 7.15 7.28
C VAL A 58 -8.20 5.95 6.38
N ALA A 59 -8.26 6.13 5.07
CA ALA A 59 -8.47 5.03 4.13
C ALA A 59 -7.36 3.98 4.19
N ASP A 60 -6.10 4.42 4.23
CA ASP A 60 -4.94 3.53 4.17
C ASP A 60 -4.64 2.87 5.54
N TRP A 61 -4.79 3.59 6.67
CA TRP A 61 -4.39 3.10 8.00
C TRP A 61 -5.54 2.76 8.95
N MET A 62 -6.73 3.31 8.72
CA MET A 62 -7.90 3.16 9.61
C MET A 62 -9.20 2.89 8.82
N PRO A 63 -9.26 1.84 7.98
CA PRO A 63 -10.41 1.61 7.09
C PRO A 63 -11.73 1.35 7.83
N HIS A 64 -11.66 1.00 9.11
CA HIS A 64 -12.83 0.78 9.98
C HIS A 64 -13.44 2.07 10.55
N ILE A 65 -12.81 3.23 10.33
CA ILE A 65 -13.31 4.52 10.79
C ILE A 65 -13.90 5.30 9.62
N ASN A 66 -15.16 5.71 9.77
CA ASN A 66 -15.79 6.63 8.83
C ASN A 66 -15.09 8.02 8.87
N ILE A 67 -14.93 8.65 7.71
CA ILE A 67 -14.27 9.95 7.52
C ILE A 67 -14.89 11.02 8.45
N GLU A 68 -16.22 11.04 8.64
CA GLU A 68 -16.86 11.99 9.56
C GLU A 68 -16.40 11.81 11.01
N ARG A 69 -16.27 10.55 11.44
CA ARG A 69 -15.76 10.21 12.78
C ARG A 69 -14.29 10.58 12.89
N ALA A 70 -13.50 10.42 11.83
CA ALA A 70 -12.11 10.85 11.80
C ALA A 70 -11.98 12.38 11.88
N LYS A 71 -12.81 13.14 11.16
CA LYS A 71 -12.85 14.62 11.25
C LYS A 71 -13.21 15.07 12.66
N ARG A 72 -14.18 14.41 13.31
CA ARG A 72 -14.51 14.69 14.72
C ARG A 72 -13.33 14.38 15.65
N ARG A 73 -12.64 13.26 15.44
CA ARG A 73 -11.47 12.86 16.23
C ARG A 73 -10.26 13.76 16.02
N ALA A 74 -10.10 14.32 14.82
CA ALA A 74 -9.08 15.31 14.50
C ALA A 74 -9.31 16.61 15.30
N LYS A 75 -10.56 17.09 15.35
CA LYS A 75 -10.93 18.26 16.16
C LYS A 75 -10.69 18.06 17.65
N THR A 76 -10.94 16.85 18.16
CA THR A 76 -10.68 16.51 19.57
C THR A 76 -9.24 16.06 19.84
N GLN A 77 -8.35 16.09 18.83
CA GLN A 77 -6.97 15.62 18.92
C GLN A 77 -6.81 14.21 19.51
N THR A 78 -7.81 13.36 19.28
CA THR A 78 -7.83 11.95 19.74
C THR A 78 -7.23 10.97 18.73
N LEU A 79 -6.71 11.50 17.62
CA LEU A 79 -5.98 10.70 16.65
C LEU A 79 -4.54 10.50 17.14
N PRO A 80 -3.91 9.37 16.79
CA PRO A 80 -2.55 9.06 17.24
C PRO A 80 -1.48 9.98 16.62
N TRP A 81 -1.85 10.78 15.62
CA TRP A 81 -0.98 11.75 14.97
C TRP A 81 -1.60 13.16 15.02
N PRO A 82 -0.76 14.22 15.03
CA PRO A 82 -1.22 15.59 14.86
C PRO A 82 -1.89 15.78 13.50
N VAL A 83 -3.02 16.47 13.51
CA VAL A 83 -3.74 16.91 12.31
C VAL A 83 -3.63 18.42 12.20
N ILE A 84 -3.18 18.88 11.04
CA ILE A 84 -3.01 20.28 10.69
C ILE A 84 -4.27 20.72 9.94
N SER A 85 -4.82 21.86 10.31
CA SER A 85 -5.91 22.51 9.56
C SER A 85 -5.34 23.71 8.82
N SER A 86 -5.64 23.89 7.53
CA SER A 86 -5.13 25.04 6.76
C SER A 86 -5.82 26.37 7.11
N GLU A 87 -7.03 26.35 7.65
CA GLU A 87 -7.75 27.54 8.12
C GLU A 87 -8.62 27.18 9.34
N ASP A 88 -9.02 28.19 10.12
CA ASP A 88 -10.03 28.08 11.20
C ASP A 88 -11.47 27.83 10.68
N SER A 89 -11.64 27.67 9.36
CA SER A 89 -12.93 27.45 8.71
C SER A 89 -13.35 25.98 8.74
N GLN A 90 -14.64 25.69 8.92
CA GLN A 90 -15.18 24.32 8.98
C GLN A 90 -14.97 23.49 7.69
N LYS A 91 -14.66 24.13 6.56
CA LYS A 91 -14.34 23.49 5.27
C LYS A 91 -12.85 23.37 4.99
N SER A 92 -11.99 23.79 5.92
CA SER A 92 -10.55 23.76 5.71
C SER A 92 -10.06 22.33 5.51
N GLY A 93 -9.11 22.16 4.59
CA GLY A 93 -8.46 20.88 4.35
C GLY A 93 -7.74 20.44 5.61
N LEU A 94 -8.01 19.20 6.04
CA LEU A 94 -7.31 18.55 7.16
C LEU A 94 -6.16 17.74 6.59
N PHE A 95 -4.96 18.03 7.07
CA PHE A 95 -3.71 17.44 6.61
C PHE A 95 -3.01 16.72 7.75
N VAL A 96 -2.31 15.66 7.40
CA VAL A 96 -1.51 14.86 8.32
C VAL A 96 -0.09 14.79 7.77
N SER A 97 0.89 15.00 8.64
CA SER A 97 2.31 14.84 8.29
C SER A 97 2.66 13.36 8.20
N LEU A 98 3.32 12.97 7.11
CA LEU A 98 3.81 11.59 6.96
C LEU A 98 4.85 11.23 8.02
N ALA A 99 5.60 12.20 8.55
CA ALA A 99 6.57 11.97 9.61
C ALA A 99 5.89 11.46 10.89
N ALA A 100 4.76 12.07 11.27
CA ALA A 100 4.00 11.66 12.44
C ALA A 100 3.34 10.29 12.25
N ILE A 101 2.85 9.99 11.04
CA ILE A 101 2.33 8.66 10.72
C ILE A 101 3.44 7.61 10.82
N ALA A 102 4.63 7.93 10.31
CA ALA A 102 5.78 7.03 10.38
C ALA A 102 6.18 6.70 11.82
N GLU A 103 6.31 7.72 12.67
CA GLU A 103 6.63 7.55 14.09
C GLU A 103 5.60 6.66 14.80
N TRP A 104 4.30 6.87 14.52
CA TRP A 104 3.24 6.05 15.07
C TRP A 104 3.30 4.59 14.59
N LEU A 105 3.61 4.36 13.31
CA LEU A 105 3.80 3.01 12.77
C LEU A 105 5.00 2.32 13.42
N ASP A 106 6.13 3.00 13.54
CA ASP A 106 7.34 2.47 14.14
C ASP A 106 7.09 2.06 15.60
N LEU A 107 6.35 2.88 16.37
CA LEU A 107 5.96 2.55 17.74
C LEU A 107 5.09 1.28 17.79
N ARG A 108 4.12 1.16 16.88
CA ARG A 108 3.25 -0.03 16.82
C ARG A 108 3.97 -1.31 16.41
N GLU A 109 4.92 -1.20 15.49
CA GLU A 109 5.77 -2.32 15.10
C GLU A 109 6.66 -2.75 16.27
N GLN A 110 7.22 -1.81 17.04
CA GLN A 110 7.98 -2.11 18.25
C GLN A 110 7.12 -2.80 19.32
N GLU A 111 5.94 -2.26 19.63
CA GLU A 111 5.00 -2.88 20.57
C GLU A 111 4.61 -4.30 20.15
N ALA A 112 4.31 -4.50 18.86
CA ALA A 112 3.99 -5.82 18.32
C ALA A 112 5.18 -6.79 18.44
N GLN A 113 6.40 -6.31 18.17
CA GLN A 113 7.61 -7.11 18.27
C GLN A 113 7.94 -7.48 19.71
N GLU A 114 7.76 -6.56 20.65
CA GLU A 114 7.92 -6.84 22.08
C GLU A 114 6.87 -7.84 22.58
N ASN A 115 5.62 -7.65 22.18
CA ASN A 115 4.53 -8.56 22.56
C ASN A 115 4.78 -9.97 22.01
N TRP A 116 5.24 -10.09 20.76
CA TRP A 116 5.63 -11.36 20.17
C TRP A 116 6.79 -12.01 20.92
N LYS A 117 7.83 -11.25 21.25
CA LYS A 117 8.97 -11.74 22.05
C LYS A 117 8.53 -12.25 23.43
N LYS A 118 7.65 -11.53 24.12
CA LYS A 118 7.12 -11.91 25.44
C LYS A 118 6.27 -13.19 25.41
N MET A 119 5.56 -13.45 24.31
CA MET A 119 4.74 -14.66 24.14
C MET A 119 5.56 -15.88 23.71
N ASN A 120 6.67 -15.66 23.00
CA ASN A 120 7.53 -16.71 22.47
C ASN A 120 8.72 -17.06 23.38
N GLN A 121 8.78 -16.48 24.59
CA GLN A 121 9.83 -16.70 25.59
C GLN A 121 9.23 -17.37 26.83
#